data_AF-A0A1E5VAS7-F1
#
_entry.id   AF-A0A1E5VAS7-F1
#
_cell.length_a   1.000
_cell.length_b   1.000
_cell.length_c   1.000
_cell.angle_alpha   90.00
_cell.angle_beta   90.00
_cell.angle_gamma   90.00
#
_symmetry.space_group_name_H-M   'P 1'
#
loop_
_entity.id
_entity.type
_entity.pdbx_description
1 polymer ?
#
loop_
_entity_poly.entity_id
_entity_poly.type
_entity_poly.pdbx_seq_one_letter_code
_entity_poly.pdbx_strand_id
1 'polypeptide(L)'
;MVGTCNGLICLHEQDAGLGAGSLSAITVANPVTGETQALPTLPAAWDPLRRLGLYAFGYHPTTGQYKVVHVPSRRAPRQDAVHVLTLGDPAAWREVVDLSRAPAAMGGSYNPCCGIVSVDGSVYWLASCAERVMALDLEDESLASFHVPPTVVRPVGPVAKASWKLTSVHSRLGVTVAITSPAGTTVVEVWFWTAAKAESRRGGAGATASSRA
;
A
#
# COMPACT_ATOMS: atom_id res chain seq x y z
N MET A 1 -1.69 12.59 -0.11
CA MET A 1 -1.48 12.17 1.30
C MET A 1 -0.86 10.78 1.30
N VAL A 2 0.22 10.56 2.05
CA VAL A 2 0.89 9.24 2.19
C VAL A 2 0.13 8.37 3.17
N GLY A 3 -0.21 8.92 4.34
CA GLY A 3 -0.94 8.21 5.38
C GLY A 3 -0.94 8.97 6.70
N THR A 4 -1.60 8.39 7.69
CA THR A 4 -1.62 8.89 9.07
C THR A 4 -1.21 7.75 10.00
N CYS A 5 -0.48 8.07 11.07
CA CYS A 5 -0.05 7.08 12.06
C CYS A 5 0.15 7.77 13.41
N ASN A 6 -0.48 7.25 14.48
CA ASN A 6 -0.38 7.77 15.84
C ASN A 6 -0.59 9.30 15.96
N GLY A 7 -1.55 9.85 15.21
CA GLY A 7 -1.84 11.28 15.19
C GLY A 7 -0.92 12.13 14.29
N LEU A 8 0.18 11.57 13.77
CA LEU A 8 1.02 12.21 12.77
C LEU A 8 0.44 12.03 11.36
N ILE A 9 0.65 13.04 10.51
CA ILE A 9 0.25 13.04 9.11
C ILE A 9 1.49 13.07 8.24
N CYS A 10 1.60 12.12 7.31
CA CYS A 10 2.65 12.13 6.29
C CYS A 10 2.06 12.57 4.94
N LEU A 11 2.64 13.62 4.38
CA LEU A 11 2.21 14.27 3.15
C LEU A 11 3.27 14.05 2.07
N HIS A 12 2.78 13.85 0.86
CA HIS A 12 3.61 13.80 -0.34
C HIS A 12 3.15 14.95 -1.21
N GLU A 13 4.01 15.94 -1.34
CA GLU A 13 3.82 17.09 -2.22
C GLU A 13 4.42 16.74 -3.57
N GLN A 14 3.56 16.73 -4.59
CA GLN A 14 3.96 16.46 -5.96
C GLN A 14 3.96 17.79 -6.70
N ASP A 15 5.16 18.28 -7.04
CA ASP A 15 5.29 19.46 -7.87
C ASP A 15 4.75 19.17 -9.28
N ALA A 16 3.81 19.99 -9.75
CA ALA A 16 3.11 19.86 -11.03
C ALA A 16 3.99 20.18 -12.25
N GLY A 17 5.24 20.61 -12.05
CA GLY A 17 6.19 20.85 -13.13
C GLY A 17 6.47 19.58 -13.96
N LEU A 18 6.21 19.64 -15.27
CA LEU A 18 6.49 18.56 -16.23
C LEU A 18 7.99 18.36 -16.53
N GLY A 19 8.88 19.04 -15.81
CA GLY A 19 10.33 18.96 -16.00
C GLY A 19 10.98 17.80 -15.25
N ALA A 20 12.15 17.37 -15.73
CA ALA A 20 13.00 16.34 -15.10
C ALA A 20 13.50 16.69 -13.66
N GLY A 21 13.17 17.89 -13.17
CA GLY A 21 13.52 18.41 -11.85
C GLY A 21 12.36 18.48 -10.84
N SER A 22 11.15 17.96 -11.14
CA SER A 22 10.04 17.95 -10.17
C SER A 22 10.46 17.24 -8.87
N LEU A 23 10.55 18.02 -7.80
CA LEU A 23 10.88 17.53 -6.47
C LEU A 23 9.60 17.01 -5.83
N SER A 24 9.54 15.70 -5.62
CA SER A 24 8.59 15.08 -4.71
C SER A 24 9.13 15.28 -3.31
N ALA A 25 8.45 16.09 -2.50
CA ALA A 25 8.83 16.32 -1.10
C ALA A 25 7.92 15.50 -0.19
N ILE A 26 8.50 14.90 0.85
CA ILE A 26 7.75 14.22 1.91
C ILE A 26 7.88 15.05 3.18
N THR A 27 6.73 15.37 3.77
CA THR A 27 6.67 16.14 5.02
C THR A 27 5.84 15.36 6.04
N VAL A 28 6.37 15.24 7.25
CA VAL A 28 5.62 14.69 8.39
C VAL A 28 5.22 15.84 9.28
N ALA A 29 3.94 15.89 9.63
CA ALA A 29 3.37 16.95 10.45
C ALA A 29 2.71 16.34 11.69
N ASN A 30 2.90 17.00 12.82
CA ASN A 30 2.10 16.81 14.02
C ASN A 30 1.03 17.92 14.07
N PRO A 31 -0.22 17.65 13.70
CA PRO A 31 -1.27 18.66 13.68
C PRO A 31 -1.65 19.17 15.08
N VAL A 32 -1.32 18.43 16.14
CA VAL A 32 -1.62 18.83 17.53
C VAL A 32 -0.60 19.85 18.02
N THR A 33 0.69 19.66 17.73
CA THR A 33 1.75 20.60 18.15
C THR A 33 2.03 21.69 17.10
N GLY A 34 1.61 21.49 15.86
CA GLY A 34 1.93 22.35 14.72
C GLY A 34 3.34 22.13 14.17
N GLU A 35 4.10 21.19 14.72
CA GLU A 35 5.45 20.86 14.25
C GLU A 35 5.40 20.18 12.89
N THR A 36 6.32 20.54 12.02
CA THR A 36 6.49 19.92 10.70
C THR A 36 7.95 19.60 10.47
N GLN A 37 8.20 18.45 9.86
CA GLN A 37 9.53 17.99 9.50
C GLN A 37 9.53 17.59 8.02
N ALA A 38 10.28 18.33 7.22
CA ALA A 38 10.58 17.93 5.85
C ALA A 38 11.62 16.81 5.88
N LEU A 39 11.34 15.72 5.15
CA LEU A 39 12.26 14.60 5.01
C LEU A 39 13.15 14.82 3.78
N PRO A 40 14.38 14.27 3.76
CA PRO A 40 15.19 14.31 2.55
C PRO A 40 14.45 13.66 1.38
N THR A 41 14.64 14.21 0.19
CA THR A 41 14.09 13.63 -1.03
C THR A 41 14.80 12.32 -1.36
N LEU A 42 14.06 11.31 -1.83
CA LEU A 42 14.67 10.09 -2.34
C LEU A 42 15.62 10.45 -3.51
N PRO A 43 16.89 9.98 -3.49
CA PRO A 43 17.85 10.32 -4.53
C PRO A 43 17.32 9.98 -5.94
N ALA A 44 17.38 10.95 -6.86
CA ALA A 44 16.93 10.74 -8.24
C ALA A 44 17.75 9.66 -8.98
N ALA A 45 18.99 9.43 -8.55
CA ALA A 45 19.82 8.34 -9.07
C ALA A 45 19.28 6.95 -8.71
N TRP A 46 18.53 6.84 -7.61
CA TRP A 46 17.86 5.60 -7.19
C TRP A 46 16.52 5.43 -7.90
N ASP A 47 15.72 6.51 -7.97
CA ASP A 47 14.46 6.52 -8.76
C ASP A 47 14.13 7.92 -9.36
N PRO A 48 14.35 8.15 -10.67
CA PRO A 48 13.94 9.34 -11.42
C PRO A 48 12.43 9.49 -11.55
N LEU A 49 11.67 8.40 -11.45
CA LEU A 49 10.21 8.37 -11.47
C LEU A 49 9.61 8.16 -10.07
N ARG A 50 10.36 8.44 -9.00
CA ARG A 50 9.93 8.34 -7.59
C ARG A 50 8.59 9.00 -7.27
N ARG A 51 8.21 10.02 -8.05
CA ARG A 51 6.91 10.71 -7.97
C ARG A 51 5.72 9.82 -8.36
N LEU A 52 5.97 8.76 -9.14
CA LEU A 52 4.96 7.80 -9.59
C LEU A 52 4.83 6.62 -8.62
N GLY A 53 5.86 6.34 -7.82
CA GLY A 53 5.87 5.23 -6.86
C GLY A 53 4.90 5.42 -5.69
N LEU A 54 4.68 4.34 -4.94
CA LEU A 54 3.85 4.37 -3.74
C LEU A 54 4.69 4.77 -2.53
N TYR A 55 4.06 5.48 -1.60
CA TYR A 55 4.64 5.79 -0.31
C TYR A 55 3.71 5.29 0.79
N ALA A 56 4.29 4.74 1.85
CA ALA A 56 3.59 4.44 3.10
C ALA A 56 4.31 5.08 4.27
N PHE A 57 3.53 5.42 5.29
CA PHE A 57 4.02 5.91 6.57
C PHE A 57 3.50 4.99 7.66
N GLY A 58 4.41 4.49 8.49
CA GLY A 58 4.11 3.47 9.48
C GLY A 58 4.93 3.64 10.75
N TYR A 59 4.46 3.00 11.81
CA TYR A 59 5.10 2.94 13.11
C TYR A 59 5.26 1.47 13.50
N HIS A 60 6.45 1.11 13.99
CA HIS A 60 6.70 -0.21 14.54
C HIS A 60 6.61 -0.16 16.08
N PRO A 61 5.65 -0.87 16.71
CA PRO A 61 5.36 -0.72 18.14
C PRO A 61 6.49 -1.19 19.06
N THR A 62 7.25 -2.23 18.66
CA THR A 62 8.34 -2.77 19.49
C THR A 62 9.58 -1.89 19.45
N THR A 63 9.93 -1.36 18.29
CA THR A 63 11.16 -0.55 18.11
C THR A 63 10.91 0.94 18.40
N GLY A 64 9.64 1.36 18.45
CA GLY A 64 9.27 2.75 18.68
C GLY A 64 9.59 3.68 17.50
N GLN A 65 9.87 3.13 16.32
CA GLN A 65 10.34 3.89 15.17
C GLN A 65 9.22 4.17 14.16
N TYR A 66 9.19 5.39 13.67
CA TYR A 66 8.42 5.73 12.48
C TYR A 66 9.27 5.55 11.23
N LYS A 67 8.66 4.99 10.18
CA LYS A 67 9.32 4.77 8.90
C LYS A 67 8.44 5.25 7.75
N VAL A 68 9.09 5.79 6.73
CA VAL A 68 8.51 6.04 5.41
C VAL A 68 9.06 5.00 4.45
N VAL A 69 8.17 4.31 3.75
CA VAL A 69 8.51 3.29 2.76
C VAL A 69 8.19 3.83 1.38
N HIS A 70 9.10 3.65 0.43
CA HIS A 70 8.89 3.93 -0.98
C HIS A 70 8.96 2.64 -1.80
N VAL A 71 7.91 2.37 -2.57
CA VAL A 71 7.84 1.26 -3.51
C VAL A 71 7.86 1.82 -4.94
N PRO A 72 8.89 1.50 -5.75
CA PRO A 72 9.12 2.13 -7.05
C PRO A 72 8.08 1.71 -8.10
N SER A 73 7.81 2.61 -9.05
CA SER A 73 6.89 2.35 -10.17
C SER A 73 7.59 1.57 -11.28
N ARG A 74 7.00 0.48 -11.76
CA ARG A 74 7.53 -0.28 -12.91
C ARG A 74 7.57 0.45 -14.24
N ARG A 75 6.99 1.66 -14.32
CA ARG A 75 7.20 2.52 -15.50
C ARG A 75 8.65 3.00 -15.61
N ALA A 76 9.45 2.86 -14.56
CA ALA A 76 10.88 3.09 -14.58
C ALA A 76 11.63 1.80 -14.95
N PRO A 77 12.38 1.76 -16.06
CA PRO A 77 13.27 0.64 -16.33
C PRO A 77 14.39 0.57 -15.28
N ARG A 78 14.68 -0.64 -14.77
CA ARG A 78 15.82 -0.99 -13.88
C ARG A 78 15.73 -0.50 -12.43
N GLN A 79 14.54 -0.23 -11.91
CA GLN A 79 14.35 0.26 -10.55
C GLN A 79 13.43 -0.64 -9.78
N ASP A 80 14.05 -1.64 -9.17
CA ASP A 80 13.38 -2.72 -8.48
C ASP A 80 13.67 -2.66 -6.98
N ALA A 81 14.09 -1.53 -6.41
CA ALA A 81 14.46 -1.50 -5.00
C ALA A 81 13.40 -0.82 -4.12
N VAL A 82 12.99 -1.48 -3.03
CA VAL A 82 12.19 -0.85 -1.96
C VAL A 82 13.14 -0.04 -1.09
N HIS A 83 12.76 1.22 -0.86
CA HIS A 83 13.53 2.14 -0.05
C HIS A 83 12.79 2.46 1.23
N VAL A 84 13.52 2.65 2.31
CA VAL A 84 12.97 3.00 3.61
C VAL A 84 13.75 4.17 4.18
N LEU A 85 13.04 5.06 4.87
CA LEU A 85 13.62 6.12 5.68
C LEU A 85 13.03 6.01 7.08
N THR A 86 13.91 5.90 8.07
CA THR A 86 13.52 5.95 9.48
C THR A 86 13.54 7.40 9.95
N LEU A 87 12.45 7.86 10.57
CA LEU A 87 12.40 9.18 11.18
C LEU A 87 13.34 9.23 12.38
N GLY A 88 14.09 10.33 12.48
CA GLY A 88 15.11 10.56 13.49
C GLY A 88 16.16 11.52 12.97
N ASP A 89 17.23 11.71 13.73
CA ASP A 89 18.40 12.48 13.29
C ASP A 89 19.64 11.57 13.30
N PRO A 90 20.28 11.30 12.15
CA PRO A 90 19.92 11.76 10.82
C PRO A 90 18.78 10.93 10.20
N ALA A 91 17.84 11.61 9.53
CA ALA A 91 16.87 10.96 8.65
C ALA A 91 17.55 10.68 7.30
N ALA A 92 17.65 9.41 6.89
CA ALA A 92 18.28 9.03 5.63
C ALA A 92 17.53 7.88 4.96
N TRP A 93 17.45 7.96 3.63
CA TRP A 93 16.95 6.86 2.80
C TRP A 93 18.00 5.77 2.69
N ARG A 94 17.54 4.53 2.65
CA ARG A 94 18.35 3.34 2.40
C ARG A 94 17.59 2.36 1.53
N GLU A 95 18.35 1.64 0.71
CA GLU A 95 17.86 0.49 -0.04
C GLU A 95 17.75 -0.71 0.89
N VAL A 96 16.62 -1.41 0.83
CA VAL A 96 16.31 -2.51 1.77
C VAL A 96 16.07 -3.82 1.05
N VAL A 97 15.34 -3.76 -0.06
CA VAL A 97 14.94 -4.96 -0.78
C VAL A 97 15.10 -4.77 -2.27
N ASP A 98 15.93 -5.60 -2.89
CA ASP A 98 16.07 -5.71 -4.34
C ASP A 98 15.00 -6.67 -4.90
N LEU A 99 13.91 -6.11 -5.41
CA LEU A 99 12.80 -6.81 -6.07
C LEU A 99 13.23 -7.46 -7.40
N SER A 100 14.40 -7.14 -7.97
CA SER A 100 14.91 -7.82 -9.18
C SER A 100 15.38 -9.24 -8.87
N ARG A 101 15.79 -9.47 -7.60
CA ARG A 101 16.21 -10.77 -7.07
C ARG A 101 15.06 -11.52 -6.40
N ALA A 102 13.93 -10.88 -6.19
CA ALA A 102 12.76 -11.56 -5.66
C ALA A 102 12.31 -12.64 -6.66
N PRO A 103 11.85 -13.83 -6.20
CA PRO A 103 11.33 -14.86 -7.07
C PRO A 103 10.37 -14.28 -8.11
N ALA A 104 10.39 -14.75 -9.36
CA ALA A 104 9.53 -14.21 -10.42
C ALA A 104 8.03 -14.17 -10.03
N ALA A 105 7.61 -15.07 -9.13
CA ALA A 105 6.27 -15.13 -8.53
C ALA A 105 5.93 -13.96 -7.59
N MET A 106 6.94 -13.28 -7.02
CA MET A 106 6.80 -12.07 -6.18
C MET A 106 6.58 -10.81 -6.99
N GLY A 107 6.67 -10.90 -8.32
CA GLY A 107 6.42 -9.84 -9.31
C GLY A 107 6.42 -8.45 -8.70
N GLY A 108 7.59 -7.84 -8.54
CA GLY A 108 7.84 -6.53 -7.92
C GLY A 108 7.20 -5.33 -8.63
N SER A 109 5.95 -5.45 -9.03
CA SER A 109 5.11 -4.41 -9.59
C SER A 109 4.04 -4.10 -8.57
N TYR A 110 3.56 -2.87 -8.46
CA TYR A 110 2.29 -2.62 -7.77
C TYR A 110 1.26 -2.16 -8.79
N ASN A 111 0.00 -2.56 -8.60
CA ASN A 111 -1.08 -1.99 -9.38
C ASN A 111 -1.43 -0.63 -8.73
N PRO A 112 -1.28 0.51 -9.43
CA PRO A 112 -1.60 1.83 -8.85
C PRO A 112 -3.06 1.93 -8.39
N CYS A 113 -3.95 1.08 -8.91
CA CYS A 113 -5.34 1.00 -8.48
C CYS A 113 -5.54 0.29 -7.14
N CYS A 114 -4.49 -0.30 -6.54
CA CYS A 114 -4.62 -1.22 -5.41
C CYS A 114 -4.12 -0.67 -4.07
N GLY A 115 -3.42 0.46 -4.08
CA GLY A 115 -2.99 1.18 -2.88
C GLY A 115 -1.88 0.50 -2.08
N ILE A 116 -1.46 1.19 -1.02
CA ILE A 116 -0.48 0.75 -0.01
C ILE A 116 -1.04 1.14 1.37
N VAL A 117 -0.79 0.32 2.39
CA VAL A 117 -1.26 0.58 3.75
C VAL A 117 -0.22 0.15 4.77
N SER A 118 -0.08 0.90 5.87
CA SER A 118 0.66 0.44 7.04
C SER A 118 -0.31 -0.11 8.08
N VAL A 119 -0.02 -1.31 8.59
CA VAL A 119 -0.79 -1.97 9.65
C VAL A 119 0.19 -2.63 10.61
N ASP A 120 0.10 -2.26 11.89
CA ASP A 120 0.76 -2.96 13.00
C ASP A 120 2.24 -3.31 12.76
N GLY A 121 3.05 -2.28 12.48
CA GLY A 121 4.47 -2.50 12.23
C GLY A 121 4.82 -3.11 10.86
N SER A 122 3.87 -3.30 9.97
CA SER A 122 4.13 -3.78 8.61
C SER A 122 3.53 -2.86 7.55
N VAL A 123 4.11 -2.87 6.34
CA VAL A 123 3.59 -2.16 5.16
C VAL A 123 3.18 -3.17 4.10
N TYR A 124 1.96 -3.00 3.58
CA TYR A 124 1.34 -3.92 2.64
C TYR A 124 0.98 -3.21 1.33
N TRP A 125 1.28 -3.85 0.21
CA TRP A 125 0.83 -3.43 -1.12
C TRP A 125 0.49 -4.65 -1.98
N LEU A 126 -0.37 -4.46 -2.98
CA LEU A 126 -0.72 -5.53 -3.91
C LEU A 126 0.26 -5.57 -5.08
N ALA A 127 0.74 -6.77 -5.40
CA ALA A 127 1.58 -6.99 -6.57
C ALA A 127 0.74 -6.81 -7.85
N SER A 128 1.24 -6.14 -8.88
CA SER A 128 0.43 -5.80 -10.07
C SER A 128 0.17 -6.99 -10.99
N CYS A 129 1.03 -8.00 -10.94
CA CYS A 129 1.03 -9.13 -11.87
C CYS A 129 0.75 -10.47 -11.18
N ALA A 130 0.58 -10.46 -9.86
CA ALA A 130 0.34 -11.65 -9.07
C ALA A 130 -0.81 -11.34 -8.11
N GLU A 131 -1.75 -12.26 -7.92
CA GLU A 131 -2.79 -12.19 -6.89
C GLU A 131 -2.14 -12.37 -5.51
N ARG A 132 -1.21 -11.47 -5.16
CA ARG A 132 -0.35 -11.53 -4.00
C ARG A 132 -0.32 -10.18 -3.30
N VAL A 133 -0.38 -10.25 -1.98
CA VAL A 133 -0.07 -9.14 -1.11
C VAL A 133 1.39 -9.26 -0.72
N MET A 134 2.13 -8.18 -0.94
CA MET A 134 3.49 -8.00 -0.45
C MET A 134 3.41 -7.41 0.96
N ALA A 135 4.27 -7.87 1.85
CA ALA A 135 4.35 -7.40 3.22
C ALA A 135 5.81 -7.12 3.57
N LEU A 136 6.12 -5.87 3.88
CA LEU A 136 7.40 -5.43 4.41
C LEU A 136 7.24 -5.25 5.92
N ASP A 137 7.95 -6.05 6.70
CA ASP A 137 8.05 -5.84 8.15
C ASP A 137 8.88 -4.58 8.42
N LEU A 138 8.48 -3.74 9.37
CA LEU A 138 9.22 -2.49 9.66
C LEU A 138 10.28 -2.65 10.74
N GLU A 139 10.40 -3.79 11.41
CA GLU A 139 11.47 -4.07 12.37
C GLU A 139 12.70 -4.64 11.67
N ASP A 140 12.56 -5.80 11.06
CA ASP A 140 13.66 -6.50 10.39
C ASP A 140 13.79 -6.15 8.90
N GLU A 141 12.78 -5.45 8.38
CA GLU A 141 12.78 -4.90 7.02
C GLU A 141 12.83 -6.00 5.96
N SER A 142 12.31 -7.17 6.33
CA SER A 142 12.16 -8.33 5.48
C SER A 142 10.90 -8.26 4.63
N LEU A 143 10.99 -8.81 3.42
CA LEU A 143 9.89 -8.86 2.48
C LEU A 143 9.29 -10.27 2.41
N ALA A 144 8.03 -10.37 2.80
CA ALA A 144 7.20 -11.54 2.59
C ALA A 144 6.15 -11.28 1.50
N SER A 145 5.52 -12.36 1.04
CA SER A 145 4.25 -12.21 0.32
C SER A 145 3.39 -13.46 0.50
N PHE A 146 2.09 -13.27 0.31
CA PHE A 146 1.11 -14.32 0.40
C PHE A 146 0.05 -14.15 -0.67
N HIS A 147 -0.61 -15.25 -1.01
CA HIS A 147 -1.72 -15.22 -1.96
C HIS A 147 -2.90 -14.46 -1.35
N VAL A 148 -3.53 -13.63 -2.17
CA VAL A 148 -4.90 -13.19 -1.93
C VAL A 148 -5.79 -14.45 -1.89
N PRO A 149 -6.81 -14.52 -1.02
CA PRO A 149 -7.59 -15.72 -0.83
C PRO A 149 -8.23 -16.13 -2.17
N PRO A 150 -8.25 -17.43 -2.50
CA PRO A 150 -8.71 -17.95 -3.78
C PRO A 150 -10.23 -17.87 -3.88
N THR A 151 -10.75 -16.66 -4.01
CA THR A 151 -12.13 -16.38 -4.39
C THR A 151 -12.19 -15.02 -5.06
N VAL A 152 -11.24 -14.75 -5.96
CA VAL A 152 -11.66 -14.00 -7.15
C VAL A 152 -12.62 -14.94 -7.83
N VAL A 153 -13.92 -14.69 -7.64
CA VAL A 153 -14.95 -15.20 -8.52
C VAL A 153 -14.39 -15.00 -9.92
N ARG A 154 -13.91 -16.06 -10.58
CA ARG A 154 -13.81 -16.07 -12.03
C ARG A 154 -15.24 -15.82 -12.43
N PRO A 155 -15.63 -14.63 -12.91
CA PRO A 155 -16.98 -14.53 -13.41
C PRO A 155 -17.03 -15.53 -14.54
N VAL A 156 -17.95 -16.47 -14.44
CA VAL A 156 -18.36 -17.27 -15.57
C VAL A 156 -19.08 -16.28 -16.49
N GLY A 157 -18.31 -15.50 -17.27
CA GLY A 157 -18.81 -14.41 -18.11
C GLY A 157 -17.85 -13.21 -18.23
N PRO A 158 -18.12 -12.27 -19.16
CA PRO A 158 -17.29 -11.08 -19.38
C PRO A 158 -17.29 -10.16 -18.13
N VAL A 159 -16.10 -9.90 -17.58
CA VAL A 159 -15.88 -9.02 -16.42
C VAL A 159 -16.14 -7.56 -16.82
N ALA A 160 -16.94 -6.82 -16.05
CA ALA A 160 -17.04 -5.37 -16.19
C ALA A 160 -16.35 -4.65 -15.01
N LYS A 161 -15.01 -4.63 -15.01
CA LYS A 161 -14.18 -3.87 -14.06
C LYS A 161 -14.17 -4.43 -12.62
N ALA A 162 -12.97 -4.72 -12.13
CA ALA A 162 -12.70 -5.04 -10.73
C ALA A 162 -11.75 -3.99 -10.14
N SER A 163 -11.98 -3.59 -8.89
CA SER A 163 -11.07 -2.74 -8.12
C SER A 163 -10.75 -3.38 -6.77
N TRP A 164 -9.57 -3.06 -6.26
CA TRP A 164 -9.02 -3.63 -5.05
C TRP A 164 -8.56 -2.50 -4.16
N LYS A 165 -8.73 -2.62 -2.85
CA LYS A 165 -8.24 -1.64 -1.89
C LYS A 165 -7.75 -2.33 -0.63
N LEU A 166 -6.52 -2.01 -0.24
CA LEU A 166 -6.00 -2.36 1.08
C LEU A 166 -6.48 -1.35 2.13
N THR A 167 -6.81 -1.83 3.31
CA THR A 167 -7.24 -1.00 4.43
C THR A 167 -6.76 -1.56 5.76
N SER A 168 -6.67 -0.70 6.78
CA SER A 168 -6.48 -1.12 8.17
C SER A 168 -7.83 -1.15 8.86
N VAL A 169 -8.14 -2.21 9.61
CA VAL A 169 -9.33 -2.31 10.47
C VAL A 169 -8.92 -2.93 11.80
N HIS A 170 -8.98 -2.17 12.89
CA HIS A 170 -8.59 -2.62 14.24
C HIS A 170 -7.20 -3.28 14.28
N SER A 171 -6.21 -2.63 13.67
CA SER A 171 -4.84 -3.15 13.54
C SER A 171 -4.72 -4.47 12.77
N ARG A 172 -5.72 -4.79 11.93
CA ARG A 172 -5.70 -5.94 11.02
C ARG A 172 -5.70 -5.47 9.59
N LEU A 173 -5.01 -6.22 8.74
CA LEU A 173 -5.02 -5.99 7.30
C LEU A 173 -6.39 -6.41 6.75
N GLY A 174 -7.06 -5.45 6.12
CA GLY A 174 -8.27 -5.66 5.34
C GLY A 174 -7.98 -5.55 3.84
N VAL A 175 -8.60 -6.41 3.04
CA VAL A 175 -8.62 -6.30 1.56
C VAL A 175 -10.07 -6.20 1.11
N THR A 176 -10.41 -5.10 0.46
CA THR A 176 -11.71 -4.89 -0.17
C THR A 176 -11.60 -5.14 -1.67
N VAL A 177 -12.51 -5.94 -2.21
CA VAL A 177 -12.63 -6.21 -3.64
C VAL A 177 -14.00 -5.74 -4.09
N ALA A 178 -14.06 -4.87 -5.09
CA ALA A 178 -15.30 -4.45 -5.71
C ALA A 178 -15.34 -4.94 -7.16
N ILE A 179 -16.35 -5.73 -7.51
CA ILE A 179 -16.56 -6.28 -8.85
C ILE A 179 -17.86 -5.72 -9.39
N THR A 180 -17.80 -5.02 -10.50
CA THR A 180 -18.99 -4.55 -11.20
C THR A 180 -19.30 -5.52 -12.36
N SER A 181 -20.56 -5.87 -12.52
CA SER A 181 -21.03 -6.69 -13.64
C SER A 181 -21.40 -5.79 -14.83
N PRO A 182 -21.45 -6.31 -16.06
CA PRO A 182 -21.90 -5.54 -17.22
C PRO A 182 -23.30 -4.94 -17.05
N ALA A 183 -24.13 -5.57 -16.21
CA ALA A 183 -25.46 -5.10 -15.84
C ALA A 183 -25.47 -3.98 -14.78
N GLY A 184 -24.30 -3.51 -14.33
CA GLY A 184 -24.14 -2.42 -13.36
C GLY A 184 -24.18 -2.84 -11.89
N THR A 185 -24.51 -4.11 -11.58
CA THR A 185 -24.47 -4.61 -10.19
C THR A 185 -23.04 -4.66 -9.69
N THR A 186 -22.76 -4.05 -8.53
CA THR A 186 -21.46 -4.09 -7.87
C THR A 186 -21.52 -4.95 -6.61
N VAL A 187 -20.63 -5.94 -6.52
CA VAL A 187 -20.44 -6.78 -5.34
C VAL A 187 -19.16 -6.34 -4.65
N VAL A 188 -19.23 -6.07 -3.35
CA VAL A 188 -18.07 -5.72 -2.52
C VAL A 188 -17.83 -6.83 -1.52
N GLU A 189 -16.64 -7.42 -1.54
CA GLU A 189 -16.20 -8.40 -0.55
C GLU A 189 -15.05 -7.81 0.27
N VAL A 190 -15.03 -8.09 1.58
CA VAL A 190 -14.01 -7.61 2.51
C VAL A 190 -13.41 -8.81 3.25
N TRP A 191 -12.09 -8.91 3.20
CA TRP A 191 -11.31 -9.99 3.80
C TRP A 191 -10.41 -9.42 4.87
N PHE A 192 -10.21 -10.15 5.96
CA PHE A 192 -9.34 -9.75 7.06
C PHE A 192 -8.27 -10.81 7.29
N TRP A 193 -7.03 -10.38 7.49
CA TRP A 193 -5.95 -11.24 7.96
C TRP A 193 -5.70 -10.94 9.42
N THR A 194 -5.78 -11.97 10.23
CA THR A 194 -5.19 -12.01 11.57
C THR A 194 -3.81 -12.63 11.47
N ALA A 195 -2.88 -12.20 12.31
CA ALA A 195 -1.54 -12.77 12.43
C ALA A 195 -1.54 -14.29 12.72
N ALA A 196 -2.70 -14.89 12.99
CA ALA A 196 -2.96 -16.31 12.84
C ALA A 196 -4.20 -16.52 11.94
N LYS A 197 -3.98 -17.08 10.74
CA LYS A 197 -4.99 -17.66 9.82
C LYS A 197 -6.10 -16.70 9.32
N ALA A 198 -6.20 -16.54 8.00
CA ALA A 198 -7.28 -15.79 7.36
C ALA A 198 -8.67 -16.36 7.73
N GLU A 199 -9.49 -15.57 8.42
CA GLU A 199 -10.91 -15.85 8.64
C GLU A 199 -11.75 -14.95 7.71
N SER A 200 -12.61 -15.58 6.92
CA SER A 200 -13.51 -14.87 6.01
C SER A 200 -14.85 -14.58 6.69
N ARG A 201 -15.37 -13.36 6.53
CA ARG A 201 -16.77 -13.04 6.88
C ARG A 201 -17.45 -12.40 5.69
N ARG A 202 -18.48 -13.07 5.19
CA ARG A 202 -19.29 -12.61 4.06
C ARG A 202 -20.38 -11.68 4.56
N GLY A 203 -20.17 -10.37 4.45
CA GLY A 203 -21.21 -9.37 4.70
C GLY A 203 -22.10 -9.19 3.47
N GLY A 204 -23.16 -10.00 3.33
CA GLY A 204 -24.18 -9.78 2.31
C GLY A 204 -25.18 -8.73 2.77
N ALA A 205 -25.07 -7.49 2.28
CA ALA A 205 -26.17 -6.53 2.38
C ALA A 205 -27.26 -6.91 1.36
N GLY A 206 -28.06 -7.93 1.70
CA GLY A 206 -29.32 -8.21 1.03
C GLY A 206 -30.38 -7.26 1.58
N ALA A 207 -30.66 -6.18 0.86
CA ALA A 207 -31.87 -5.40 1.10
C ALA A 207 -33.07 -6.23 0.61
N THR A 208 -33.62 -7.09 1.48
CA THR A 208 -34.93 -7.69 1.30
C THR A 208 -35.99 -6.64 1.60
N ALA A 209 -36.55 -6.02 0.56
CA ALA A 209 -37.84 -5.36 0.67
C ALA A 209 -38.90 -6.45 0.83
N SER A 210 -39.42 -6.59 2.05
CA SER A 210 -40.63 -7.34 2.35
C SER A 210 -41.60 -6.42 3.07
N SER A 211 -42.70 -6.09 2.41
CA SER A 211 -44.00 -6.03 3.08
C SER A 211 -45.10 -6.22 2.02
N ARG A 212 -45.72 -7.40 2.05
CA ARG A 212 -47.13 -7.55 1.68
C ARG A 212 -47.97 -7.09 2.86
N ALA A 213 -48.94 -6.22 2.60
CA ALA A 213 -50.36 -6.54 2.73
C ALA A 213 -51.10 -5.67 1.74
#